data_AF-A0A356B3E7-F1
#
_entry.id   AF-A0A356B3E7-F1
#
_cell.length_a   1.000
_cell.length_b   1.000
_cell.length_c   1.000
_cell.angle_alpha   90.00
_cell.angle_beta   90.00
_cell.angle_gamma   90.00
#
_symmetry.space_group_name_H-M   'P 1'
#
loop_
_entity.id
_entity.type
_entity.pdbx_description
1 polymer ?
#
loop_
_entity_poly.entity_id
_entity_poly.type
_entity_poly.pdbx_seq_one_letter_code
_entity_poly.pdbx_strand_id
1 'polypeptide(L)'
;AAMDLLVPGVGEIIGGSQREERLDILEDTILRLGMDLKEYEWYNDLRRYGSVKHCGFGLGFERALMYMTGMTNIRDVIPYPRTPKSADF
;
A
#
# COMPACT_ATOMS: atom_id res chain seq x y z
N ALA A 1 3.34 -12.73 4.53
CA ALA A 1 3.22 -12.25 5.92
C ALA A 1 2.84 -10.77 5.89
N ALA A 2 1.76 -10.38 6.59
CA ALA A 2 1.25 -9.01 6.61
C ALA A 2 1.41 -8.38 8.00
N MET A 3 1.42 -7.05 8.05
CA MET A 3 1.46 -6.27 9.29
C MET A 3 0.73 -4.95 9.11
N ASP A 4 0.08 -4.50 10.19
CA ASP A 4 -0.60 -3.21 10.28
C ASP A 4 -0.16 -2.49 11.58
N LEU A 5 0.14 -1.19 11.50
CA LEU A 5 0.43 -0.34 12.65
C LEU A 5 -0.79 0.49 13.01
N LEU A 6 -1.39 0.18 14.16
CA LEU A 6 -2.55 0.88 14.70
C LEU A 6 -2.12 1.89 15.76
N VAL A 7 -2.65 3.11 15.66
CA VAL A 7 -2.47 4.18 16.65
C VAL A 7 -3.81 4.63 17.24
N PRO A 8 -3.83 5.14 18.48
CA PRO A 8 -5.05 5.65 19.09
C PRO A 8 -5.73 6.76 18.26
N GLY A 9 -7.06 6.75 18.19
CA GLY A 9 -7.85 7.77 17.51
C GLY A 9 -7.95 7.60 15.99
N VAL A 10 -6.82 7.53 15.28
CA VAL A 10 -6.77 7.45 13.80
C VAL A 10 -6.92 6.03 13.27
N GLY A 11 -6.52 5.01 14.04
CA GLY A 11 -6.49 3.62 13.60
C GLY A 11 -5.22 3.29 12.84
N GLU A 12 -5.32 2.61 11.70
CA GLU A 12 -4.15 2.23 10.89
C GLU A 12 -3.43 3.45 10.29
N ILE A 13 -2.11 3.54 10.46
CA ILE A 13 -1.27 4.55 9.79
C ILE A 13 -0.25 3.94 8.83
N ILE A 14 0.22 2.72 9.11
CA ILE A 14 1.16 1.99 8.26
C ILE A 14 0.57 0.61 7.98
N GLY A 15 0.59 0.21 6.71
CA GLY A 15 0.28 -1.14 6.28
C GLY A 15 1.45 -1.70 5.47
N GLY A 16 1.80 -2.96 5.67
CA GLY A 16 2.94 -3.57 4.99
C GLY A 16 2.93 -5.08 4.94
N SER A 17 3.87 -5.63 4.18
CA SER A 17 4.03 -7.08 4.07
C SER A 17 5.43 -7.47 3.58
N GLN A 18 5.81 -8.70 3.91
CA GLN A 18 6.79 -9.43 3.13
C GLN A 18 6.17 -9.77 1.78
N ARG A 19 6.88 -9.47 0.70
CA ARG A 19 6.43 -9.78 -0.66
C ARG A 19 6.76 -11.23 -0.98
N GLU A 20 5.89 -11.88 -1.76
CA GLU A 20 6.16 -13.22 -2.25
C GLU A 20 7.35 -13.17 -3.23
N GLU A 21 8.44 -13.83 -2.86
CA GLU A 21 9.67 -13.92 -3.66
C GLU A 21 9.71 -15.14 -4.58
N ARG A 22 8.85 -16.15 -4.34
CA ARG A 22 8.82 -17.39 -5.12
C ARG A 22 7.91 -17.23 -6.33
N LEU A 23 8.49 -17.37 -7.52
CA LEU A 23 7.83 -17.08 -8.79
C LEU A 23 6.58 -17.96 -9.01
N ASP A 24 6.70 -19.27 -8.79
CA ASP A 24 5.61 -20.24 -8.95
C ASP A 24 4.37 -19.88 -8.12
N ILE A 25 4.57 -19.48 -6.87
CA ILE A 25 3.49 -19.08 -5.96
C ILE A 25 2.90 -17.72 -6.36
N LEU A 26 3.74 -16.80 -6.83
CA LEU A 26 3.29 -15.50 -7.33
C LEU A 26 2.43 -15.66 -8.59
N GLU A 27 2.86 -16.46 -9.56
CA GLU A 27 2.12 -16.73 -10.80
C GLU A 27 0.78 -17.43 -10.51
N ASP A 28 0.77 -18.45 -9.64
CA ASP A 28 -0.48 -19.11 -9.19
C ASP A 28 -1.44 -18.11 -8.52
N THR A 29 -0.92 -17.20 -7.69
CA THR A 29 -1.73 -16.18 -7.02
C THR A 29 -2.34 -15.19 -8.02
N ILE A 30 -1.58 -14.75 -9.02
CA ILE A 30 -2.06 -13.85 -10.09
C ILE A 30 -3.21 -14.51 -10.83
N LEU A 31 -3.04 -15.77 -11.25
CA LEU A 31 -4.06 -16.54 -11.96
C LEU A 31 -5.31 -16.78 -11.10
N ARG A 32 -5.13 -17.15 -9.83
CA ARG A 32 -6.22 -17.39 -8.87
C ARG A 32 -7.08 -16.14 -8.61
N LEU A 33 -6.48 -14.95 -8.70
CA LEU A 33 -7.18 -13.67 -8.58
C LEU A 33 -7.79 -13.19 -9.91
N GLY A 34 -7.65 -13.95 -11.00
CA GLY A 34 -8.21 -13.63 -12.31
C GLY A 34 -7.49 -12.48 -13.03
N MET A 35 -6.22 -12.24 -12.70
CA MET A 35 -5.40 -11.18 -13.31
C MET A 35 -4.60 -11.72 -14.50
N ASP A 36 -4.30 -10.85 -15.48
CA ASP A 36 -3.51 -11.24 -16.66
C ASP A 36 -2.02 -11.28 -16.32
N LEU A 37 -1.42 -12.47 -16.40
CA LEU A 37 0.00 -12.69 -16.13
C LEU A 37 0.92 -11.79 -16.98
N LYS A 38 0.50 -11.47 -18.22
CA LYS A 38 1.30 -10.67 -19.15
C LYS A 38 1.51 -9.23 -18.68
N GLU A 39 0.53 -8.65 -17.99
CA GLU A 39 0.66 -7.29 -17.43
C GLU A 39 1.71 -7.22 -16.30
N TYR A 40 2.00 -8.36 -15.66
CA TYR A 40 2.93 -8.50 -14.54
C TYR A 40 4.29 -9.09 -14.95
N GLU A 41 4.56 -9.30 -16.23
CA GLU A 41 5.79 -9.95 -16.72
C GLU A 41 7.06 -9.28 -16.14
N TRP A 42 7.16 -7.96 -16.25
CA TRP A 42 8.27 -7.18 -15.70
C TRP A 42 8.40 -7.31 -14.17
N TYR A 43 7.29 -7.51 -13.45
CA TYR A 43 7.28 -7.65 -11.99
C TYR A 43 7.67 -9.08 -11.55
N ASN A 44 7.30 -10.06 -12.36
CA ASN A 44 7.72 -11.46 -12.22
C ASN A 44 9.20 -11.63 -12.55
N ASP A 45 9.76 -10.84 -13.47
CA ASP A 45 11.20 -10.82 -13.75
C ASP A 45 12.04 -10.48 -12.52
N LEU A 46 11.51 -9.67 -11.59
CA LEU A 46 12.15 -9.41 -10.30
C LEU A 46 12.31 -10.67 -9.44
N ARG A 47 11.58 -11.75 -9.76
CA ARG A 47 11.70 -13.08 -9.14
C ARG A 47 12.54 -14.04 -9.97
N ARG A 48 12.65 -13.83 -11.29
CA ARG A 48 13.47 -14.66 -12.19
C ARG A 48 14.97 -14.39 -12.06
N TYR A 49 15.35 -13.12 -11.91
CA TYR A 49 16.75 -12.71 -12.00
C TYR A 49 17.32 -12.29 -10.64
N GLY A 50 17.63 -13.27 -9.79
CA GLY A 50 18.29 -13.02 -8.50
C GLY A 50 17.34 -12.52 -7.41
N SER A 51 16.21 -13.21 -7.22
CA SER A 51 15.23 -12.83 -6.19
C SER A 51 15.79 -12.91 -4.77
N VAL A 52 15.20 -12.12 -3.88
CA VAL A 52 15.56 -12.05 -2.47
C VAL A 52 14.31 -11.96 -1.61
N LYS A 53 14.42 -12.37 -0.34
CA LYS A 53 13.38 -12.08 0.65
C LYS A 53 13.38 -10.58 0.92
N HIS A 54 12.25 -9.93 0.64
CA HIS A 54 12.11 -8.49 0.77
C HIS A 54 10.76 -8.11 1.36
N CYS A 55 10.76 -7.02 2.12
CA CYS A 55 9.59 -6.46 2.79
C CYS A 55 9.47 -4.97 2.47
N GLY A 56 8.26 -4.44 2.61
CA GLY A 56 8.02 -3.01 2.52
C GLY A 56 6.70 -2.63 3.17
N PHE A 57 6.50 -1.33 3.35
CA PHE A 57 5.29 -0.76 3.93
C PHE A 57 4.93 0.55 3.24
N GLY A 58 3.68 0.97 3.38
CA GLY A 58 3.20 2.29 3.00
C GLY A 58 2.74 3.05 4.24
N LEU A 59 2.97 4.36 4.26
CA LEU A 59 2.52 5.27 5.30
C LEU A 59 1.46 6.21 4.70
N GLY A 60 0.28 6.28 5.32
CA GLY A 60 -0.70 7.31 4.98
C GLY A 60 -0.24 8.66 5.50
N PHE A 61 0.37 9.50 4.65
CA PHE A 61 1.01 10.75 5.09
C PHE A 61 0.03 11.70 5.77
N GLU A 62 -1.15 11.93 5.21
CA GLU A 62 -2.19 12.76 5.80
C GLU A 62 -2.71 12.18 7.13
N ARG A 63 -2.82 10.84 7.24
CA ARG A 63 -3.18 10.19 8.52
C ARG A 63 -2.11 10.40 9.59
N ALA A 64 -0.84 10.38 9.21
CA ALA A 64 0.25 10.71 10.12
C ALA A 64 0.17 12.18 10.57
N LEU A 65 -0.12 13.11 9.65
CA LEU A 65 -0.34 14.52 9.99
C LEU A 65 -1.53 14.71 10.93
N MET A 66 -2.67 14.04 10.69
CA MET A 66 -3.82 14.06 11.60
C MET A 66 -3.42 13.61 13.01
N TYR A 67 -2.69 12.51 13.12
CA TYR A 67 -2.24 11.99 14.41
C TYR A 67 -1.30 12.96 15.13
N MET A 68 -0.34 13.56 14.42
CA MET A 68 0.61 14.51 15.00
C MET A 68 -0.01 15.86 15.38
N THR A 69 -1.00 16.32 14.62
CA THR A 69 -1.65 17.63 14.81
C THR A 69 -2.89 17.58 15.69
N GLY A 70 -3.46 16.40 15.93
CA GLY A 70 -4.72 16.21 16.63
C GLY A 70 -5.97 16.55 15.79
N MET A 71 -5.81 16.87 14.51
CA MET A 71 -6.93 17.15 13.61
C MET A 71 -7.76 15.88 13.37
N THR A 72 -9.08 16.02 13.40
CA THR A 72 -10.00 14.87 13.28
C THR A 72 -10.48 14.61 11.85
N ASN A 73 -10.29 15.55 10.92
CA ASN A 73 -10.70 15.42 9.52
C ASN A 73 -9.47 15.48 8.60
N ILE A 74 -9.35 14.50 7.71
CA ILE A 74 -8.23 14.39 6.76
C ILE A 74 -8.15 15.57 5.78
N ARG A 75 -9.26 16.30 5.60
CA ARG A 75 -9.33 17.49 4.74
C ARG A 75 -8.57 18.67 5.31
N ASP A 76 -8.37 18.71 6.63
CA ASP A 76 -7.78 19.85 7.33
C ASP A 76 -6.24 19.74 7.42
N VAL A 77 -5.68 18.63 6.95
CA VAL A 77 -4.23 18.36 6.96
C VAL A 77 -3.61 18.37 5.56
N ILE A 78 -4.37 18.77 4.54
CA ILE A 78 -3.91 18.96 3.18
C ILE A 78 -4.43 20.32 2.68
N PRO A 79 -3.62 21.14 1.98
CA PRO A 79 -4.04 22.50 1.60
C PRO A 79 -5.33 22.55 0.76
N TYR A 80 -5.44 21.64 -0.22
CA TYR A 80 -6.54 21.61 -1.18
C TYR A 80 -7.05 20.17 -1.33
N PRO A 81 -7.94 19.70 -0.43
CA PRO A 81 -8.41 18.32 -0.44
C PRO A 81 -9.17 18.01 -1.73
N ARG A 82 -9.08 16.75 -2.18
CA ARG A 82 -9.85 16.23 -3.32
C ARG A 82 -10.80 15.16 -2.81
N THR A 83 -12.10 15.37 -3.02
CA THR A 83 -13.15 14.44 -2.58
C THR A 83 -14.25 14.33 -3.63
N PRO A 84 -15.13 13.31 -3.59
CA PRO A 84 -16.20 13.20 -4.57
C PRO A 84 -16.99 14.51 -4.69
N LYS A 85 -17.15 15.02 -5.92
CA LYS A 85 -17.80 16.30 -6.24
C LYS A 85 -17.07 17.58 -5.77
N SER A 86 -15.80 17.50 -5.38
CA SER A 86 -15.00 18.66 -4.94
C SER A 86 -13.55 18.58 -5.47
N ALA A 87 -13.19 19.57 -6.29
CA ALA A 87 -11.85 19.69 -6.89
C ALA A 87 -11.35 21.15 -6.97
N ASP A 88 -11.95 22.04 -6.19
CA ASP A 88 -11.59 23.47 -6.12
C ASP A 88 -10.33 23.69 -5.25
N PHE A 89 -9.88 24.94 -5.15
CA PHE A 89 -8.84 25.34 -4.20
C PHE A 89 -9.51 25.70 -2.87
#